data_AF-A0A9W6Z5J6-F1
#
_entry.id   AF-A0A9W6Z5J6-F1
#
_cell.length_a   1.000
_cell.length_b   1.000
_cell.length_c   1.000
_cell.angle_alpha   90.00
_cell.angle_beta   90.00
_cell.angle_gamma   90.00
#
_symmetry.space_group_name_H-M   'P 1'
#
loop_
_entity.id
_entity.type
_entity.pdbx_description
1 polymer ?
#
loop_
_entity_poly.entity_id
_entity_poly.type
_entity_poly.pdbx_seq_one_letter_code
_entity_poly.pdbx_strand_id
1 'polypeptide(L)'
;MKIVDLFGAGTPVISLGFDSIDELVKQGENGLIMKDNKNAQEMADKIYDVLFDDRSKYLKIKQGALKESETRWDDEWDKKLWPEFSLKDQ
;
A
#
# COMPACT_ATOMS: atom_id res chain seq x y z
N MET A 1 5.53 -6.95 7.87
CA MET A 1 5.57 -5.61 8.48
C MET A 1 6.25 -4.53 7.63
N LYS A 2 7.12 -4.85 6.65
CA LYS A 2 7.85 -3.81 5.87
C LYS A 2 6.98 -2.75 5.19
N ILE A 3 5.87 -3.13 4.56
CA ILE A 3 4.99 -2.18 3.85
C ILE A 3 4.25 -1.28 4.84
N VAL A 4 3.79 -1.84 5.96
CA VAL A 4 3.10 -1.07 7.02
C VAL A 4 4.05 -0.03 7.63
N ASP A 5 5.33 -0.37 7.83
CA ASP A 5 6.35 0.58 8.30
C ASP A 5 6.54 1.74 7.29
N LEU A 6 6.58 1.42 5.99
CA LEU A 6 6.71 2.42 4.92
C LEU A 6 5.49 3.35 4.85
N PHE A 7 4.28 2.80 4.98
CA PHE A 7 3.06 3.60 5.06
C PHE A 7 2.99 4.43 6.34
N GLY A 8 3.46 3.93 7.49
CA GLY A 8 3.61 4.72 8.70
C GLY A 8 4.52 5.95 8.51
N ALA A 9 5.51 5.85 7.63
CA ALA A 9 6.36 6.98 7.20
C ALA A 9 5.78 7.78 6.01
N GLY A 10 4.56 7.48 5.57
CA GLY A 10 3.90 8.11 4.43
C GLY A 10 4.60 7.83 3.09
N THR A 11 5.33 6.72 2.97
CA THR A 11 6.15 6.40 1.79
C THR A 11 5.39 5.46 0.86
N PRO A 12 5.15 5.83 -0.41
CA PRO A 12 4.50 4.95 -1.36
C PRO A 12 5.40 3.76 -1.70
N VAL A 13 4.78 2.63 -2.05
CA VAL A 13 5.50 1.36 -2.26
C VAL A 13 5.35 0.83 -3.68
N ILE A 14 6.36 0.11 -4.15
CA ILE A 14 6.24 -0.78 -5.30
C ILE A 14 6.38 -2.20 -4.76
N SER A 15 5.37 -3.04 -4.94
CA SER A 15 5.33 -4.40 -4.38
C SER A 15 5.19 -5.46 -5.46
N LEU A 16 5.59 -6.68 -5.11
CA LEU A 16 5.23 -7.89 -5.85
C LEU A 16 3.72 -8.14 -5.76
N GLY A 17 3.13 -8.70 -6.81
CA GLY A 17 1.74 -9.12 -6.89
C GLY A 17 1.53 -10.48 -6.22
N PHE A 18 1.27 -10.49 -4.91
CA PHE A 18 0.80 -11.66 -4.17
C PHE A 18 -0.71 -11.54 -3.92
N ASP A 19 -1.41 -12.65 -3.69
CA ASP A 19 -2.88 -12.66 -3.61
C ASP A 19 -3.46 -11.69 -2.58
N SER A 20 -2.78 -11.48 -1.44
CA SER A 20 -3.25 -10.56 -0.37
C SER A 20 -2.60 -9.19 -0.42
N ILE A 21 -1.76 -8.88 -1.42
CA ILE A 21 -1.05 -7.60 -1.43
C ILE A 21 -2.00 -6.43 -1.64
N ASP A 22 -3.11 -6.66 -2.32
CA ASP A 22 -4.13 -5.67 -2.63
C ASP A 22 -4.89 -5.22 -1.38
N GLU A 23 -4.88 -5.99 -0.29
CA GLU A 23 -5.39 -5.56 1.02
C GLU A 23 -4.64 -4.31 1.54
N LEU A 24 -3.34 -4.22 1.28
CA LEU A 24 -2.46 -3.13 1.72
C LEU A 24 -2.16 -2.14 0.61
N VAL A 25 -1.73 -2.61 -0.57
CA VAL A 25 -1.28 -1.77 -1.68
C VAL A 25 -2.41 -1.59 -2.68
N LYS A 26 -2.89 -0.37 -2.85
CA LYS A 26 -3.93 0.00 -3.80
C LYS A 26 -3.26 0.58 -5.06
N GLN A 27 -3.39 -0.14 -6.18
CA GLN A 27 -2.74 0.17 -7.45
C GLN A 27 -3.03 1.61 -7.91
N GLY A 28 -1.99 2.45 -7.96
CA GLY A 28 -2.08 3.84 -8.40
C GLY A 28 -2.69 4.79 -7.37
N GLU A 29 -2.92 4.34 -6.13
CA GLU A 29 -3.44 5.13 -5.03
C GLU A 29 -2.40 5.34 -3.93
N ASN A 30 -1.85 4.27 -3.35
CA ASN A 30 -0.81 4.34 -2.32
C ASN A 30 0.50 3.64 -2.75
N GLY A 31 0.49 2.99 -3.91
CA GLY A 31 1.63 2.27 -4.46
C GLY A 31 1.36 1.66 -5.83
N LEU A 32 2.29 0.84 -6.30
CA LEU A 32 2.19 0.09 -7.54
C LEU A 32 2.48 -1.39 -7.28
N ILE A 33 1.79 -2.27 -7.99
CA ILE A 33 1.92 -3.71 -7.91
C ILE A 33 2.53 -4.21 -9.22
N MET A 34 3.49 -5.12 -9.14
CA MET A 34 4.05 -5.81 -10.30
C MET A 34 3.05 -6.83 -10.86
N LYS A 35 2.97 -6.91 -12.19
CA LYS A 35 2.16 -7.91 -12.89
C LYS A 35 2.83 -9.28 -12.83
N ASP A 36 4.14 -9.32 -13.09
CA ASP A 36 4.95 -10.54 -12.98
C ASP A 36 6.09 -10.32 -11.98
N ASN A 37 6.08 -11.10 -10.90
CA ASN A 37 7.05 -11.02 -9.81
C ASN A 37 8.50 -11.38 -10.22
N LYS A 38 8.73 -11.73 -11.49
CA LYS A 38 10.05 -12.11 -12.02
C LYS A 38 10.58 -11.15 -13.08
N ASN A 39 9.87 -10.05 -13.38
CA ASN A 39 10.26 -9.13 -14.44
C ASN A 39 11.01 -7.89 -13.90
N ALA A 40 12.34 -7.88 -14.03
CA ALA A 40 13.16 -6.75 -13.62
C ALA A 40 12.93 -5.49 -14.46
N GLN A 41 12.58 -5.64 -15.75
CA GLN A 41 12.28 -4.50 -16.62
C GLN A 41 11.01 -3.78 -16.15
N GLU A 42 9.97 -4.53 -15.79
CA GLU A 42 8.75 -3.94 -15.23
C GLU A 42 9.03 -3.13 -13.96
N MET A 43 9.91 -3.63 -13.09
CA MET A 43 10.30 -2.91 -11.87
C MET A 43 11.04 -1.62 -12.20
N ALA A 44 12.00 -1.68 -13.13
CA ALA A 44 12.76 -0.52 -13.58
C ALA A 44 11.84 0.54 -14.21
N ASP A 45 10.91 0.13 -15.07
CA ASP A 45 9.95 1.01 -15.73
C ASP A 45 9.05 1.70 -14.70
N LYS A 46 8.51 0.99 -13.72
CA LYS A 46 7.69 1.60 -12.65
C LYS A 46 8.48 2.60 -11.80
N ILE A 47 9.73 2.29 -11.47
CA ILE A 47 10.60 3.22 -10.73
C ILE A 47 10.85 4.47 -11.57
N TYR A 48 11.15 4.28 -12.86
CA TYR A 48 11.40 5.38 -13.78
C TYR A 48 10.17 6.27 -13.94
N ASP A 49 9.01 5.66 -14.14
CA ASP A 49 7.72 6.33 -14.30
C ASP A 49 7.38 7.23 -13.13
N VAL A 50 7.62 6.74 -11.91
CA VAL A 50 7.32 7.46 -10.67
C VAL A 50 8.36 8.55 -10.41
N LEU A 51 9.64 8.26 -10.58
CA LEU A 51 10.70 9.17 -10.15
C LEU A 51 11.12 10.21 -11.20
N PHE A 52 11.01 9.88 -12.50
CA PHE A 52 11.63 10.66 -13.57
C PHE A 52 10.69 11.04 -14.72
N ASP A 53 9.70 10.22 -15.06
CA ASP A 53 8.79 10.49 -16.19
C ASP A 53 7.73 11.55 -15.86
N ASP A 54 6.84 11.25 -14.91
CA ASP A 54 5.71 12.11 -14.58
C ASP A 54 5.59 12.29 -13.06
N ARG A 55 5.99 13.48 -12.60
CA ARG A 55 5.92 13.87 -11.19
C ARG A 55 4.50 13.79 -10.62
N SER A 56 3.46 13.94 -11.45
CA SER A 56 2.07 13.82 -11.02
C SER A 56 1.73 12.40 -10.57
N LYS A 57 2.30 11.36 -11.21
CA LYS A 57 2.16 9.95 -10.81
C LYS A 57 2.70 9.75 -9.38
N TYR A 58 3.90 10.27 -9.10
CA TYR A 58 4.48 10.23 -7.76
C TYR A 58 3.64 10.99 -6.73
N LEU A 59 3.24 12.23 -7.04
CA LEU A 59 2.44 13.04 -6.11
C LEU A 59 1.12 12.36 -5.76
N LYS A 60 0.46 11.72 -6.73
CA LYS A 60 -0.76 10.96 -6.51
C LYS A 60 -0.53 9.81 -5.52
N ILE A 61 0.44 8.93 -5.78
CA ILE A 61 0.67 7.79 -4.88
C ILE A 61 1.23 8.20 -3.51
N LYS A 62 2.00 9.29 -3.45
CA LYS A 62 2.49 9.88 -2.21
C LYS A 62 1.35 10.40 -1.34
N GLN A 63 0.33 11.02 -1.93
CA GLN A 63 -0.86 11.45 -1.20
C GLN A 63 -1.63 10.27 -0.61
N GLY A 64 -1.80 9.16 -1.35
CA GLY A 64 -2.42 7.97 -0.79
C GLY A 64 -1.60 7.36 0.34
N ALA A 65 -0.28 7.24 0.18
CA ALA A 65 0.59 6.75 1.25
C ALA A 65 0.57 7.63 2.51
N LEU A 66 0.43 8.96 2.35
CA LEU A 66 0.24 9.86 3.50
C LEU A 66 -1.10 9.61 4.20
N LYS A 67 -2.18 9.30 3.47
CA LYS A 67 -3.44 8.90 4.10
C LYS A 67 -3.31 7.58 4.86
N GLU A 68 -2.60 6.59 4.30
CA GLU A 68 -2.31 5.34 5.03
C GLU A 68 -1.52 5.59 6.32
N SER A 69 -0.71 6.65 6.35
CA SER A 69 0.06 7.06 7.54
C SER A 69 -0.78 7.64 8.67
N GLU A 70 -2.04 7.96 8.43
CA GLU A 70 -2.96 8.49 9.44
C GLU A 70 -3.58 7.36 10.26
N THR A 71 -3.79 6.19 9.65
CA THR A 71 -4.35 5.01 10.28
C THR A 71 -3.42 4.45 11.36
N ARG A 72 -3.98 4.10 12.52
CA ARG A 72 -3.27 3.45 13.62
C ARG A 72 -3.71 2.00 13.78
N TRP A 73 -2.94 1.26 14.58
CA TRP A 73 -3.25 -0.14 14.90
C TRP A 73 -4.66 -0.29 15.48
N ASP A 74 -5.01 0.55 16.45
CA ASP A 74 -6.29 0.50 17.14
C ASP A 74 -7.46 0.73 16.16
N ASP A 75 -7.31 1.67 15.21
CA ASP A 75 -8.34 1.94 14.19
C ASP A 75 -8.63 0.71 13.32
N GLU A 76 -7.60 0.01 12.87
CA GLU A 76 -7.75 -1.18 12.02
C GLU A 76 -8.25 -2.38 12.82
N TRP A 77 -7.80 -2.53 14.07
CA TRP A 77 -8.23 -3.58 14.96
C TRP A 77 -9.73 -3.46 15.28
N ASP A 78 -10.16 -2.27 15.68
CA ASP A 78 -11.56 -1.97 16.04
C ASP A 78 -12.49 -2.07 14.83
N LYS A 79 -11.97 -1.77 13.63
CA LYS A 79 -12.76 -1.86 12.41
C LYS A 79 -12.92 -3.29 11.89
N LYS A 80 -11.85 -4.10 11.91
CA LYS A 80 -11.82 -5.41 11.22
C LYS A 80 -12.05 -6.60 12.14
N LEU A 81 -11.49 -6.56 13.35
CA LEU A 81 -11.49 -7.70 14.25
C LEU A 81 -12.51 -7.56 15.37
N TRP A 82 -12.65 -6.37 15.95
CA TRP A 82 -13.56 -6.14 17.08
C TRP A 82 -15.01 -6.63 16.86
N PRO A 83 -15.66 -6.40 15.70
CA PRO A 83 -17.03 -6.89 15.47
C PRO A 83 -17.19 -8.40 15.66
N GLU A 84 -16.17 -9.18 15.26
CA GLU A 84 -16.15 -10.65 15.36
C GLU A 84 -16.01 -11.14 16.80
N PHE A 85 -15.40 -10.34 17.69
CA PHE A 85 -15.28 -10.67 19.11
C PHE A 85 -16.53 -10.28 19.89
N SER A 86 -17.16 -9.15 19.55
CA SER A 86 -18.37 -8.67 20.22
C SER A 86 -19.63 -9.51 19.99
N LEU A 87 -19.63 -10.43 19.00
CA LEU A 87 -20.74 -11.35 18.73
C LEU A 87 -20.68 -12.67 19.53
N LYS A 88 -19.60 -12.92 20.28
CA LYS A 88 -19.42 -14.17 21.05
C LYS A 88 -19.88 -14.08 22.52
N ASP A 89 -20.28 -12.90 22.98
CA ASP A 89 -20.77 -12.65 24.35
C ASP A 89 -22.31 -12.57 24.45
N GLN A 90 -23.05 -13.02 23.43
CA GLN A 90 -24.50 -13.25 23.43
C GLN A 90 -24.82 -14.73 23.19
#